data_AF-A0A2X0MC14-F1
#
_entry.id   AF-A0A2X0MC14-F1
#
_cell.length_a   1.000
_cell.length_b   1.000
_cell.length_c   1.000
_cell.angle_alpha   90.00
_cell.angle_beta   90.00
_cell.angle_gamma   90.00
#
_symmetry.space_group_name_H-M   'P 1'
#
loop_
_entity.id
_entity.type
_entity.pdbx_description
1 polymer ?
#
loop_
_entity_poly.entity_id
_entity_poly.type
_entity_poly.pdbx_seq_one_letter_code
_entity_poly.pdbx_strand_id
1 'polypeptide(L)'
;MTVPTFPLPGLAALIVFVLQCTQLAEAMPSGGLMPRRGTAFSALMTDRMKQCEPATIEFANSGNVRPLTVAIMLYDKAPAKLRTDKSLPPAKATLKTIQGLGPLQTFTVKKRDYDPLTFTAVAKRGDNIEVFAFFPNGTGQNMWLDRTIQTGSSSACLPVTCSSSQYLNPTNNKCASCSSLFTNSTSCTAVAPTSCSYGIVSGNKCVAKKCSAREYLGPKAASCISCPDPSARSCDANGKSTSCSVGSVVNGECESVICLNATYLASNGMSHALLAHLSTRSSTDQVAHVPIRLRTGRRCLPCPANATICDNDGQATQCSYGVPSQGKCLPIICSNGYQSAKANTCCADPFATNCTDPNTPTSCAWGYLLNTDQNGTHCEGPYASRFGNATYKYLSTASVSKTIEASNVLDCARSAHDQSIVFPWVYMWSQNAVAGVHCKLVPGGDPQLTTTTQGKGFDVGISGTCAQNADWSWSPAPSSCAKIWIGQANTANRV
;
A
#
# COMPACT_ATOMS: atom_id res chain seq x y z
N MET A 1 -73.20 56.75 106.67
CA MET A 1 -72.56 55.73 105.81
C MET A 1 -72.31 56.38 104.46
N THR A 2 -71.10 56.87 104.26
CA THR A 2 -70.66 57.61 103.07
C THR A 2 -69.79 56.68 102.23
N VAL A 3 -70.22 56.45 101.00
CA VAL A 3 -69.49 55.65 99.99
C VAL A 3 -68.51 56.59 99.29
N PRO A 4 -67.20 56.26 99.20
CA PRO A 4 -66.29 56.97 98.32
C PRO A 4 -66.24 56.30 96.96
N THR A 5 -66.62 57.05 95.93
CA THR A 5 -66.37 56.78 94.52
C THR A 5 -64.93 57.17 94.18
N PHE A 6 -64.14 56.21 93.69
CA PHE A 6 -62.84 56.48 93.06
C PHE A 6 -62.99 56.61 91.54
N PRO A 7 -62.34 57.58 90.89
CA PRO A 7 -62.37 57.74 89.45
C PRO A 7 -61.37 56.78 88.79
N LEU A 8 -61.83 56.05 87.77
CA LEU A 8 -60.98 55.35 86.81
C LEU A 8 -60.24 56.38 85.94
N PRO A 9 -58.91 56.33 85.80
CA PRO A 9 -58.22 57.08 84.76
C PRO A 9 -58.51 56.46 83.38
N GLY A 10 -58.82 57.34 82.42
CA GLY A 10 -59.35 57.00 81.12
C GLY A 10 -58.37 56.32 80.15
N LEU A 11 -58.98 55.65 79.17
CA LEU A 11 -58.38 54.86 78.08
C LEU A 11 -57.27 55.55 77.28
N ALA A 12 -57.10 56.88 77.40
CA ALA A 12 -56.08 57.63 76.67
C ALA A 12 -54.65 57.42 77.20
N ALA A 13 -54.47 57.05 78.48
CA ALA A 13 -53.15 56.78 79.05
C ALA A 13 -52.58 55.40 78.66
N LEU A 14 -53.44 54.46 78.27
CA LEU A 14 -53.02 53.12 77.84
C LEU A 14 -52.47 53.12 76.40
N ILE A 15 -52.86 54.08 75.56
CA ILE A 15 -52.41 54.15 74.16
C ILE A 15 -51.01 54.77 74.04
N VAL A 16 -50.61 55.67 74.95
CA VAL A 16 -49.25 56.23 74.94
C VAL A 16 -48.20 55.21 75.44
N PHE A 17 -48.57 54.31 76.36
CA PHE A 17 -47.67 53.24 76.82
C PHE A 17 -47.52 52.08 75.80
N VAL A 18 -48.50 51.85 74.94
CA VAL A 18 -48.40 50.85 73.86
C VAL A 18 -47.64 51.41 72.65
N LEU A 19 -47.66 52.73 72.42
CA LEU A 19 -46.89 53.35 71.33
C LEU A 19 -45.40 53.58 71.64
N GLN A 20 -44.98 53.63 72.92
CA GLN A 20 -43.56 53.68 73.29
C GLN A 20 -42.92 52.28 73.44
N CYS A 21 -43.71 51.21 73.52
CA CYS A 21 -43.18 49.84 73.52
C CYS A 21 -42.97 49.25 72.11
N THR A 22 -43.49 49.87 71.04
CA THR A 22 -43.23 49.42 69.66
C THR A 22 -42.01 50.08 69.02
N GLN A 23 -41.45 51.14 69.61
CA GLN A 23 -40.18 51.74 69.16
C GLN A 23 -38.94 51.25 69.94
N LEU A 24 -39.11 50.39 70.95
CA LEU A 24 -37.99 49.72 71.65
C LEU A 24 -37.81 48.24 71.26
N ALA A 25 -38.51 47.75 70.24
CA ALA A 25 -38.28 46.41 69.69
C ALA A 25 -37.23 46.37 68.54
N GLU A 26 -36.65 47.53 68.17
CA GLU A 26 -35.57 47.64 67.17
C GLU A 26 -34.24 48.05 67.80
N ALA A 27 -33.87 47.46 68.94
CA ALA A 27 -32.49 47.46 69.43
C ALA A 27 -32.30 46.38 70.50
N MET A 28 -32.78 45.15 70.26
CA MET A 28 -32.12 44.04 70.95
C MET A 28 -30.72 43.93 70.33
N PRO A 29 -29.63 44.07 71.11
CA PRO A 29 -28.30 43.76 70.60
C PRO A 29 -28.37 42.32 70.15
N SER A 30 -28.14 42.11 68.85
CA SER A 30 -27.90 40.81 68.23
C SER A 30 -27.15 39.96 69.25
N GLY A 31 -27.76 38.87 69.73
CA GLY A 31 -27.17 38.00 70.74
C GLY A 31 -25.69 37.81 70.43
N GLY A 32 -24.84 38.30 71.34
CA GLY A 32 -23.47 38.69 71.02
C GLY A 32 -22.76 37.65 70.15
N LEU A 33 -22.15 38.12 69.06
CA LEU A 33 -21.33 37.31 68.15
C LEU A 33 -20.07 36.80 68.87
N MET A 34 -20.29 35.86 69.80
CA MET A 34 -19.20 35.14 70.42
C MET A 34 -18.65 34.14 69.41
N PRO A 35 -17.32 34.04 69.28
CA PRO A 35 -16.72 33.04 68.42
C PRO A 35 -17.19 31.66 68.90
N ARG A 36 -17.82 30.90 67.99
CA ARG A 36 -18.21 29.52 68.31
C ARG A 36 -16.94 28.71 68.58
N ARG A 37 -17.03 27.78 69.53
CA ARG A 37 -15.91 26.95 69.99
C ARG A 37 -15.10 26.40 68.81
N GLY A 38 -13.83 26.79 68.71
CA GLY A 38 -12.90 26.32 67.68
C GLY A 38 -12.81 27.13 66.39
N THR A 39 -13.51 28.27 66.25
CA THR A 39 -13.37 29.18 65.10
C THR A 39 -12.25 30.21 65.32
N ALA A 40 -11.44 30.50 64.29
CA ALA A 40 -10.51 31.65 64.33
C ALA A 40 -11.24 33.00 64.23
N PHE A 41 -12.38 33.02 63.53
CA PHE A 41 -13.32 34.15 63.43
C PHE A 41 -14.70 33.61 63.00
N SER A 42 -15.76 34.38 63.26
CA SER A 42 -17.13 33.97 63.01
C SER A 42 -17.84 34.91 62.05
N ALA A 43 -18.95 34.43 61.47
CA ALA A 43 -19.84 35.24 60.66
C ALA A 43 -21.30 35.00 61.07
N LEU A 44 -22.13 36.01 60.88
CA LEU A 44 -23.59 35.94 60.94
C LEU A 44 -24.14 36.33 59.59
N MET A 45 -25.19 35.64 59.16
CA MET A 45 -25.84 35.91 57.89
C MET A 45 -27.35 35.78 58.06
N THR A 46 -28.12 36.56 57.31
CA THR A 46 -29.59 36.55 57.34
C THR A 46 -30.14 35.11 57.34
N ASP A 47 -31.01 34.78 58.29
CA ASP A 47 -31.49 33.39 58.46
C ASP A 47 -32.45 32.97 57.34
N ARG A 48 -33.32 33.87 56.88
CA ARG A 48 -34.32 33.61 55.84
C ARG A 48 -33.89 34.22 54.51
N MET A 49 -32.89 33.61 53.87
CA MET A 49 -32.46 34.04 52.56
C MET A 49 -33.53 33.75 51.50
N LYS A 50 -33.76 34.73 50.63
CA LYS A 50 -34.68 34.62 49.51
C LYS A 50 -33.92 34.67 48.20
N GLN A 51 -34.42 33.94 47.20
CA GLN A 51 -33.82 33.87 45.87
C GLN A 51 -33.78 35.26 45.25
N CYS A 52 -32.57 35.73 44.90
CA CYS A 52 -32.32 37.00 44.23
C CYS A 52 -32.79 38.25 44.99
N GLU A 53 -32.88 38.20 46.32
CA GLU A 53 -33.09 39.38 47.16
C GLU A 53 -31.80 39.72 47.94
N PRO A 54 -31.65 40.99 48.37
CA PRO A 54 -30.55 41.38 49.25
C PRO A 54 -30.56 40.60 50.57
N ALA A 55 -29.38 40.14 50.98
CA ALA A 55 -29.07 39.52 52.26
C ALA A 55 -27.88 40.23 52.90
N THR A 56 -27.70 40.09 54.21
CA THR A 56 -26.57 40.67 54.95
C THR A 56 -25.67 39.59 55.50
N ILE A 57 -24.35 39.85 55.48
CA ILE A 57 -23.34 39.06 56.18
C ILE A 57 -22.47 40.00 57.03
N GLU A 58 -22.22 39.60 58.26
CA GLU A 58 -21.44 40.33 59.25
C GLU A 58 -20.35 39.40 59.81
N PHE A 59 -19.14 39.93 60.03
CA PHE A 59 -18.00 39.17 60.54
C PHE A 59 -17.59 39.67 61.92
N ALA A 60 -17.09 38.77 62.76
CA ALA A 60 -16.58 39.09 64.09
C ALA A 60 -15.28 38.32 64.39
N ASN A 61 -14.43 38.91 65.23
CA ASN A 61 -13.19 38.31 65.73
C ASN A 61 -12.15 37.97 64.65
N SER A 62 -12.16 38.66 63.50
CA SER A 62 -11.18 38.46 62.44
C SER A 62 -9.89 39.27 62.65
N GLY A 63 -9.80 40.03 63.75
CA GLY A 63 -8.74 41.01 63.99
C GLY A 63 -8.80 42.19 63.02
N ASN A 64 -9.96 42.46 62.42
CA ASN A 64 -10.13 43.46 61.36
C ASN A 64 -9.21 43.28 60.13
N VAL A 65 -8.68 42.07 59.90
CA VAL A 65 -7.87 41.78 58.72
C VAL A 65 -8.75 41.85 57.46
N ARG A 66 -8.39 42.69 56.50
CA ARG A 66 -9.18 42.95 55.29
C ARG A 66 -8.31 43.06 54.02
N PRO A 67 -8.87 42.80 52.84
CA PRO A 67 -10.24 42.32 52.61
C PRO A 67 -10.42 40.83 52.94
N LEU A 68 -11.65 40.42 53.27
CA LEU A 68 -12.01 38.99 53.29
C LEU A 68 -12.61 38.60 51.93
N THR A 69 -12.29 37.40 51.44
CA THR A 69 -12.98 36.80 50.30
C THR A 69 -14.02 35.82 50.80
N VAL A 70 -15.27 36.01 50.43
CA VAL A 70 -16.37 35.10 50.74
C VAL A 70 -16.70 34.27 49.51
N ALA A 71 -16.86 32.96 49.70
CA ALA A 71 -17.30 32.03 48.67
C ALA A 71 -18.55 31.30 49.14
N ILE A 72 -19.62 31.39 48.35
CA ILE A 72 -20.86 30.66 48.54
C ILE A 72 -20.86 29.46 47.60
N MET A 73 -21.12 28.28 48.13
CA MET A 73 -21.09 27.02 47.39
C MET A 73 -22.38 26.24 47.61
N LEU A 74 -22.84 25.49 46.62
CA LEU A 74 -23.93 24.55 46.82
C LEU A 74 -23.45 23.38 47.69
N TYR A 75 -24.30 22.96 48.62
CA TYR A 75 -24.01 21.90 49.60
C TYR A 75 -23.54 20.59 48.93
N ASP A 76 -24.15 20.21 47.80
CA ASP A 76 -23.82 19.01 47.03
C ASP A 76 -22.43 19.08 46.36
N LYS A 77 -21.98 20.29 46.01
CA LYS A 77 -20.64 20.54 45.44
C LYS A 77 -19.53 20.61 46.48
N ALA A 78 -19.87 20.90 47.74
CA ALA A 78 -18.92 20.83 48.84
C ALA A 78 -18.63 19.35 49.19
N PRO A 79 -17.37 18.89 49.21
CA PRO A 79 -17.01 17.58 49.74
C PRO A 79 -17.43 17.41 51.19
N ALA A 80 -17.83 16.21 51.61
CA ALA A 80 -18.34 15.95 52.97
C ALA A 80 -17.45 16.51 54.09
N LYS A 81 -16.11 16.39 53.94
CA LYS A 81 -15.12 16.92 54.89
C LYS A 81 -15.07 18.46 55.03
N LEU A 82 -15.68 19.19 54.10
CA LEU A 82 -15.73 20.66 54.08
C LEU A 82 -17.12 21.23 54.41
N ARG A 83 -18.13 20.36 54.55
CA ARG A 83 -19.51 20.76 54.88
C ARG A 83 -19.62 21.16 56.34
N THR A 84 -20.67 21.90 56.64
CA THR A 84 -21.02 22.23 58.02
C THR A 84 -21.43 20.96 58.76
N ASP A 85 -20.60 20.55 59.72
CA ASP A 85 -20.93 19.57 60.75
C ASP A 85 -20.82 20.26 62.11
N LYS A 86 -21.96 20.42 62.78
CA LYS A 86 -22.07 21.13 64.07
C LYS A 86 -21.43 20.35 65.24
N SER A 87 -21.03 19.10 65.02
CA SER A 87 -20.34 18.26 66.00
C SER A 87 -18.81 18.35 65.93
N LEU A 88 -18.26 18.84 64.82
CA LEU A 88 -16.82 18.97 64.57
C LEU A 88 -16.39 20.44 64.70
N PRO A 89 -15.08 20.77 64.58
CA PRO A 89 -14.61 22.14 64.36
C PRO A 89 -14.85 22.59 62.91
N PRO A 90 -14.84 23.92 62.62
CA PRO A 90 -15.03 24.41 61.27
C PRO A 90 -13.95 23.88 60.33
N ALA A 91 -14.37 23.36 59.18
CA ALA A 91 -13.45 22.81 58.21
C ALA A 91 -12.55 23.91 57.64
N LYS A 92 -11.23 23.74 57.79
CA LYS A 92 -10.23 24.64 57.21
C LYS A 92 -10.08 24.36 55.71
N ALA A 93 -9.96 25.41 54.92
CA ALA A 93 -9.77 25.33 53.47
C ALA A 93 -8.90 26.47 52.96
N THR A 94 -8.41 26.36 51.73
CA THR A 94 -7.76 27.48 51.02
C THR A 94 -8.70 28.03 49.95
N LEU A 95 -8.56 29.32 49.64
CA LEU A 95 -9.32 29.97 48.57
C LEU A 95 -9.15 29.24 47.23
N LYS A 96 -7.92 28.82 46.92
CA LYS A 96 -7.60 28.06 45.71
C LYS A 96 -8.35 26.73 45.63
N THR A 97 -8.43 26.00 46.75
CA THR A 97 -9.20 24.75 46.81
C THR A 97 -10.68 24.99 46.55
N ILE A 98 -11.28 26.00 47.19
CA ILE A 98 -12.71 26.30 47.00
C ILE A 98 -13.00 26.82 45.59
N GLN A 99 -12.14 27.67 45.02
CA GLN A 99 -12.27 28.12 43.63
C GLN A 99 -12.23 26.95 42.63
N GLY A 100 -11.35 25.97 42.85
CA GLY A 100 -11.28 24.76 42.01
C GLY A 100 -12.53 23.87 42.07
N LEU A 101 -13.36 24.00 43.12
CA LEU A 101 -14.63 23.30 43.25
C LEU A 101 -15.81 24.05 42.57
N GLY A 102 -15.58 25.24 42.03
CA GLY A 102 -16.60 26.03 41.33
C GLY A 102 -17.67 26.60 42.27
N PRO A 103 -17.32 27.60 43.12
CA PRO A 103 -18.30 28.25 43.99
C PRO A 103 -19.38 28.93 43.15
N LEU A 104 -20.61 28.95 43.68
CA LEU A 104 -21.76 29.59 43.05
C LEU A 104 -21.58 31.10 42.92
N GLN A 105 -20.96 31.71 43.93
CA GLN A 105 -20.69 33.14 43.99
C GLN A 105 -19.43 33.40 44.83
N THR A 106 -18.65 34.40 44.45
CA THR A 106 -17.58 34.94 45.30
C THR A 106 -17.67 36.45 45.35
N PHE A 107 -17.35 37.04 46.50
CA PHE A 107 -17.28 38.48 46.67
C PHE A 107 -16.27 38.87 47.74
N THR A 108 -15.93 40.16 47.77
CA THR A 108 -14.92 40.71 48.67
C THR A 108 -15.56 41.61 49.72
N VAL A 109 -15.23 41.40 50.99
CA VAL A 109 -15.70 42.18 52.12
C VAL A 109 -14.57 43.12 52.56
N LYS A 110 -14.82 44.43 52.46
CA LYS A 110 -13.89 45.48 52.93
C LYS A 110 -14.34 46.14 54.25
N LYS A 111 -15.58 45.88 54.68
CA LYS A 111 -16.21 46.39 55.90
C LYS A 111 -15.54 45.81 57.15
N ARG A 112 -15.41 46.56 58.25
CA ARG A 112 -14.72 46.08 59.47
C ARG A 112 -15.52 44.98 60.17
N ASP A 113 -15.00 44.41 61.24
CA ASP A 113 -15.81 43.51 62.07
C ASP A 113 -17.01 44.30 62.62
N TYR A 114 -18.15 43.62 62.73
CA TYR A 114 -19.45 44.17 63.15
C TYR A 114 -20.12 45.15 62.17
N ASP A 115 -19.51 45.42 61.01
CA ASP A 115 -20.14 46.17 59.93
C ASP A 115 -20.81 45.19 58.93
N PRO A 116 -22.15 45.18 58.80
CA PRO A 116 -22.82 44.28 57.87
C PRO A 116 -22.55 44.68 56.40
N LEU A 117 -22.30 43.68 55.56
CA LEU A 117 -22.24 43.81 54.10
C LEU A 117 -23.53 43.25 53.48
N THR A 118 -24.19 44.07 52.67
CA THR A 118 -25.32 43.62 51.85
C THR A 118 -24.81 42.97 50.55
N PHE A 119 -25.36 41.81 50.19
CA PHE A 119 -25.08 41.11 48.94
C PHE A 119 -26.36 40.41 48.45
N THR A 120 -26.44 40.08 47.16
CA THR A 120 -27.55 39.28 46.61
C THR A 120 -27.05 37.87 46.35
N ALA A 121 -27.71 36.87 46.95
CA ALA A 121 -27.31 35.47 46.82
C ALA A 121 -27.76 34.89 45.47
N VAL A 122 -26.82 34.33 44.72
CA VAL A 122 -27.04 33.76 43.38
C VAL A 122 -27.49 32.29 43.46
N ALA A 123 -28.46 31.98 44.33
CA ALA A 123 -28.92 30.61 44.61
C ALA A 123 -30.44 30.47 44.39
N LYS A 124 -30.88 29.29 43.92
CA LYS A 124 -32.29 28.99 43.64
C LYS A 124 -33.03 28.62 44.92
N ARG A 125 -34.35 28.84 44.94
CA ARG A 125 -35.23 28.35 46.00
C ARG A 125 -35.06 26.85 46.17
N GLY A 126 -34.84 26.42 47.41
CA GLY A 126 -34.56 25.03 47.77
C GLY A 126 -33.09 24.65 47.78
N ASP A 127 -32.19 25.49 47.22
CA ASP A 127 -30.75 25.23 47.30
C ASP A 127 -30.28 25.32 48.76
N ASN A 128 -29.47 24.35 49.16
CA ASN A 128 -28.69 24.40 50.39
C ASN A 128 -27.29 24.93 50.05
N ILE A 129 -26.83 25.93 50.78
CA ILE A 129 -25.53 26.56 50.56
C ILE A 129 -24.61 26.42 51.77
N GLU A 130 -23.32 26.38 51.46
CA GLU A 130 -22.20 26.48 52.39
C GLU A 130 -21.47 27.80 52.16
N VAL A 131 -21.03 28.44 53.24
CA VAL A 131 -20.33 29.72 53.18
C VAL A 131 -18.92 29.56 53.72
N PHE A 132 -17.94 29.97 52.93
CA PHE A 132 -16.54 30.00 53.33
C PHE A 132 -16.05 31.45 53.31
N ALA A 133 -15.13 31.77 54.22
CA ALA A 133 -14.43 33.05 54.19
C ALA A 133 -12.92 32.86 54.33
N PHE A 134 -12.17 33.68 53.60
CA PHE A 134 -10.72 33.61 53.46
C PHE A 134 -10.08 34.96 53.75
N PHE A 135 -8.96 34.93 54.44
CA PHE A 135 -8.06 36.07 54.62
C PHE A 135 -7.29 36.37 53.32
N PRO A 136 -6.63 37.55 53.22
CA PRO A 136 -5.84 37.92 52.05
C PRO A 136 -4.74 36.92 51.67
N ASN A 137 -4.20 36.15 52.63
CA ASN A 137 -3.21 35.10 52.39
C ASN A 137 -3.82 33.81 51.80
N GLY A 138 -5.13 33.78 51.56
CA GLY A 138 -5.86 32.64 51.01
C GLY A 138 -6.22 31.54 52.01
N THR A 139 -5.85 31.66 53.29
CA THR A 139 -6.30 30.71 54.32
C THR A 139 -7.69 31.08 54.82
N GLY A 140 -8.50 30.08 55.15
CA GLY A 140 -9.87 30.30 55.58
C GLY A 140 -10.52 29.06 56.14
N GLN A 141 -11.82 29.16 56.38
CA GLN A 141 -12.62 28.07 56.92
C GLN A 141 -14.08 28.18 56.47
N ASN A 142 -14.84 27.11 56.67
CA ASN A 142 -16.30 27.16 56.61
C ASN A 142 -16.84 28.02 57.77
N MET A 143 -17.84 28.86 57.50
CA MET A 143 -18.41 29.81 58.46
C MET A 143 -19.53 29.21 59.34
N TRP A 144 -19.90 27.94 59.16
CA TRP A 144 -21.05 27.28 59.81
C TRP A 144 -22.36 28.02 59.61
N LEU A 145 -22.53 28.48 58.37
CA LEU A 145 -23.74 29.13 57.91
C LEU A 145 -24.41 28.22 56.89
N ASP A 146 -24.83 27.03 57.34
CA ASP A 146 -25.75 26.20 56.57
C ASP A 146 -27.05 26.99 56.37
N ARG A 147 -27.40 27.27 55.10
CA ARG A 147 -28.61 28.01 54.76
C ARG A 147 -29.34 27.33 53.62
N THR A 148 -30.66 27.33 53.72
CA THR A 148 -31.56 26.95 52.63
C THR A 148 -32.22 28.20 52.08
N ILE A 149 -32.24 28.38 50.77
CA ILE A 149 -32.99 29.47 50.14
C ILE A 149 -34.49 29.16 50.23
N GLN A 150 -35.20 29.86 51.12
CA GLN A 150 -36.55 29.44 51.53
C GLN A 150 -37.65 29.84 50.52
N THR A 151 -37.58 31.07 50.01
CA THR A 151 -38.65 31.67 49.18
C THR A 151 -38.08 32.53 48.06
N GLY A 152 -38.92 32.94 47.11
CA GLY A 152 -38.57 33.79 45.98
C GLY A 152 -38.84 33.11 44.63
N SER A 153 -39.22 33.91 43.63
CA SER A 153 -39.51 33.48 42.25
C SER A 153 -38.67 34.22 41.21
N SER A 154 -37.91 35.24 41.61
CA SER A 154 -37.10 36.05 40.70
C SER A 154 -35.89 35.26 40.21
N SER A 155 -35.76 35.07 38.90
CA SER A 155 -34.55 34.48 38.29
C SER A 155 -33.51 35.52 37.90
N ALA A 156 -33.73 36.81 38.22
CA ALA A 156 -32.95 37.93 37.69
C ALA A 156 -31.45 37.90 38.07
N CYS A 157 -31.11 37.31 39.21
CA CYS A 157 -29.72 37.17 39.67
C CYS A 157 -29.10 35.80 39.34
N LEU A 158 -29.90 34.84 38.85
CA LEU A 158 -29.41 33.49 38.59
C LEU A 158 -28.59 33.47 37.30
N PRO A 159 -27.52 32.66 37.21
CA PRO A 159 -26.74 32.53 35.99
C PRO A 159 -27.63 31.92 34.90
N VAL A 160 -27.67 32.55 33.73
CA VAL A 160 -28.40 32.01 32.57
C VAL A 160 -27.68 30.75 32.11
N THR A 161 -28.29 29.59 32.32
CA THR A 161 -27.78 28.30 31.82
C THR A 161 -28.42 28.01 30.47
N CYS A 162 -27.60 27.92 29.43
CA CYS A 162 -28.06 27.56 28.09
C CYS A 162 -28.09 26.04 27.91
N SER A 163 -28.96 25.55 27.01
CA SER A 163 -28.91 24.13 26.63
C SER A 163 -27.58 23.80 25.93
N SER A 164 -27.22 22.52 25.85
CA SER A 164 -26.00 22.09 25.16
C SER A 164 -25.96 22.49 23.67
N SER A 165 -27.11 22.72 23.05
CA SER A 165 -27.28 23.20 21.68
C SER A 165 -27.28 24.73 21.54
N GLN A 166 -27.04 25.44 22.63
CA GLN A 166 -27.03 26.90 22.70
C GLN A 166 -25.73 27.39 23.35
N TYR A 167 -25.41 28.66 23.11
CA TYR A 167 -24.35 29.37 23.80
C TYR A 167 -24.91 30.62 24.47
N LEU A 168 -24.27 31.05 25.56
CA LEU A 168 -24.57 32.32 26.20
C LEU A 168 -23.96 33.44 25.36
N ASN A 169 -24.80 34.27 24.75
CA ASN A 169 -24.35 35.41 23.99
C ASN A 169 -23.84 36.50 24.96
N PRO A 170 -22.55 36.87 24.92
CA PRO A 170 -21.95 37.79 25.88
C PRO A 170 -22.48 39.22 25.75
N THR A 171 -23.05 39.59 24.60
CA THR A 171 -23.53 40.96 24.34
C THR A 171 -24.87 41.24 25.03
N ASN A 172 -25.75 40.23 25.13
CA ASN A 172 -27.11 40.41 25.64
C ASN A 172 -27.49 39.45 26.77
N ASN A 173 -26.57 38.59 27.23
CA ASN A 173 -26.79 37.58 28.26
C ASN A 173 -27.98 36.65 27.98
N LYS A 174 -28.29 36.37 26.70
CA LYS A 174 -29.34 35.42 26.29
C LYS A 174 -28.73 34.21 25.60
N CYS A 175 -29.42 33.08 25.71
CA CYS A 175 -29.05 31.87 25.00
C CYS A 175 -29.41 31.99 23.52
N ALA A 176 -28.43 31.75 22.66
CA ALA A 176 -28.61 31.71 21.21
C ALA A 176 -28.26 30.32 20.68
N SER A 177 -28.88 29.91 19.58
CA SER A 177 -28.64 28.58 19.00
C SER A 177 -27.21 28.47 18.47
N CYS A 178 -26.57 27.33 18.68
CA CYS A 178 -25.28 27.04 18.08
C CYS A 178 -25.35 26.95 16.56
N SER A 179 -26.45 26.39 16.03
CA SER A 179 -26.65 26.27 14.59
C SER A 179 -26.79 27.61 13.87
N SER A 180 -27.14 28.69 14.57
CA SER A 180 -27.22 30.04 13.97
C SER A 180 -25.86 30.71 13.83
N LEU A 181 -24.86 30.30 14.61
CA LEU A 181 -23.49 30.81 14.52
C LEU A 181 -22.59 29.90 13.68
N PHE A 182 -22.78 28.59 13.83
CA PHE A 182 -22.03 27.56 13.12
C PHE A 182 -23.00 26.57 12.48
N THR A 183 -23.13 26.62 11.15
CA THR A 183 -23.94 25.66 10.39
C THR A 183 -23.54 24.23 10.73
N ASN A 184 -24.53 23.35 10.92
CA ASN A 184 -24.34 21.94 11.32
C ASN A 184 -23.73 21.72 12.71
N SER A 185 -23.65 22.74 13.57
CA SER A 185 -23.22 22.56 14.96
C SER A 185 -24.35 22.04 15.85
N THR A 186 -24.05 21.02 16.65
CA THR A 186 -24.95 20.47 17.69
C THR A 186 -24.64 21.01 19.08
N SER A 187 -23.42 21.51 19.31
CA SER A 187 -23.01 22.23 20.52
C SER A 187 -21.84 23.17 20.21
N CYS A 188 -21.74 24.27 20.94
CA CYS A 188 -20.76 25.32 20.68
C CYS A 188 -20.47 26.18 21.91
N THR A 189 -19.39 26.95 21.81
CA THR A 189 -19.12 28.14 22.61
C THR A 189 -19.47 29.39 21.80
N ALA A 190 -19.32 30.57 22.38
CA ALA A 190 -19.49 31.84 21.66
C ALA A 190 -18.50 32.03 20.49
N VAL A 191 -17.44 31.21 20.38
CA VAL A 191 -16.37 31.39 19.40
C VAL A 191 -16.08 30.17 18.52
N ALA A 192 -16.53 28.97 18.91
CA ALA A 192 -16.29 27.76 18.13
C ALA A 192 -17.32 26.64 18.43
N PRO A 193 -17.65 25.79 17.43
CA PRO A 193 -18.42 24.58 17.65
C PRO A 193 -17.59 23.55 18.43
N THR A 194 -18.25 22.81 19.32
CA THR A 194 -17.66 21.69 20.08
C THR A 194 -18.13 20.34 19.57
N SER A 195 -19.28 20.28 18.90
CA SER A 195 -19.75 19.10 18.18
C SER A 195 -20.59 19.48 16.95
N CYS A 196 -20.69 18.54 16.00
CA CYS A 196 -21.33 18.74 14.71
C CYS A 196 -22.36 17.62 14.42
N SER A 197 -23.51 17.97 13.84
CA SER A 197 -24.45 17.01 13.25
C SER A 197 -23.92 16.41 11.95
N TYR A 198 -23.07 17.16 11.25
CA TYR A 198 -22.42 16.76 10.00
C TYR A 198 -20.96 17.20 10.00
N GLY A 199 -20.06 16.26 9.72
CA GLY A 199 -18.62 16.49 9.66
C GLY A 199 -17.92 16.40 11.02
N ILE A 200 -16.74 17.00 11.09
CA ILE A 200 -15.90 17.16 12.27
C ILE A 200 -15.60 18.63 12.52
N VAL A 201 -15.22 18.98 13.75
CA VAL A 201 -14.74 20.34 14.07
C VAL A 201 -13.34 20.52 13.49
N SER A 202 -13.18 21.47 12.57
CA SER A 202 -11.88 21.88 12.02
C SER A 202 -11.90 23.36 11.67
N GLY A 203 -10.89 24.10 12.13
CA GLY A 203 -10.78 25.55 11.86
C GLY A 203 -11.99 26.36 12.33
N ASN A 204 -12.52 26.07 13.53
CA ASN A 204 -13.72 26.69 14.12
C ASN A 204 -15.00 26.53 13.28
N LYS A 205 -15.07 25.51 12.42
CA LYS A 205 -16.24 25.19 11.60
C LYS A 205 -16.51 23.69 11.66
N CYS A 206 -17.76 23.32 11.37
CA CYS A 206 -18.13 21.95 11.08
C CYS A 206 -17.89 21.68 9.59
N VAL A 207 -16.94 20.80 9.28
CA VAL A 207 -16.58 20.47 7.89
C VAL A 207 -16.56 18.96 7.69
N ALA A 208 -16.88 18.51 6.48
CA ALA A 208 -16.74 17.10 6.12
C ALA A 208 -15.30 16.63 6.35
N LYS A 209 -15.13 15.42 6.90
CA LYS A 209 -13.82 14.80 7.07
C LYS A 209 -13.16 14.59 5.71
N LYS A 210 -11.88 14.91 5.56
CA LYS A 210 -11.15 14.53 4.33
C LYS A 210 -10.82 13.04 4.38
N CYS A 211 -11.26 12.30 3.38
CA CYS A 211 -10.96 10.88 3.22
C CYS A 211 -9.87 10.67 2.15
N SER A 212 -9.17 9.54 2.23
CA SER A 212 -8.22 9.15 1.20
C SER A 212 -8.94 8.73 -0.08
N ALA A 213 -8.21 8.56 -1.19
CA ALA A 213 -8.83 8.14 -2.45
C ALA A 213 -9.53 6.78 -2.36
N ARG A 214 -9.08 5.87 -1.47
CA ARG A 214 -9.63 4.52 -1.27
C ARG A 214 -10.75 4.47 -0.24
N GLU A 215 -11.26 5.63 0.14
CA GLU A 215 -12.32 5.78 1.12
C GLU A 215 -13.33 6.81 0.61
N TYR A 216 -14.56 6.69 1.09
CA TYR A 216 -15.62 7.67 0.85
C TYR A 216 -16.23 8.15 2.17
N LEU A 217 -16.93 9.27 2.10
CA LEU A 217 -17.56 9.88 3.28
C LEU A 217 -18.74 9.03 3.77
N GLY A 218 -18.75 8.72 5.06
CA GLY A 218 -19.93 8.12 5.69
C GLY A 218 -21.14 9.08 5.73
N PRO A 219 -22.33 8.61 6.14
CA PRO A 219 -23.59 9.37 6.06
C PRO A 219 -23.59 10.73 6.77
N LYS A 220 -22.85 10.87 7.87
CA LYS A 220 -22.69 12.14 8.60
C LYS A 220 -21.40 12.88 8.26
N ALA A 221 -20.66 12.43 7.25
CA ALA A 221 -19.33 12.90 6.88
C ALA A 221 -18.30 13.03 8.03
N ALA A 222 -18.54 12.33 9.14
CA ALA A 222 -17.67 12.32 10.32
C ALA A 222 -16.65 11.17 10.28
N SER A 223 -16.88 10.18 9.42
CA SER A 223 -16.03 9.02 9.22
C SER A 223 -15.75 8.79 7.74
N CYS A 224 -14.68 8.06 7.48
CA CYS A 224 -14.31 7.55 6.18
C CYS A 224 -14.58 6.05 6.17
N ILE A 225 -15.19 5.55 5.11
CA ILE A 225 -15.52 4.15 4.90
C ILE A 225 -14.68 3.66 3.72
N SER A 226 -13.98 2.54 3.88
CA SER A 226 -13.20 1.94 2.79
C SER A 226 -14.09 1.57 1.61
N CYS A 227 -13.55 1.69 0.39
CA CYS A 227 -14.24 1.17 -0.78
C CYS A 227 -14.54 -0.35 -0.59
N PRO A 228 -15.79 -0.80 -0.82
CA PRO A 228 -16.17 -2.21 -0.71
C PRO A 228 -15.38 -3.13 -1.64
N ASP A 229 -15.06 -2.65 -2.84
CA ASP A 229 -14.30 -3.38 -3.84
C ASP A 229 -12.78 -3.34 -3.49
N PRO A 230 -12.16 -4.50 -3.20
CA PRO A 230 -10.75 -4.55 -2.83
C PRO A 230 -9.81 -4.15 -3.98
N SER A 231 -10.25 -4.26 -5.24
CA SER A 231 -9.50 -3.89 -6.43
C SER A 231 -9.70 -2.41 -6.82
N ALA A 232 -10.54 -1.67 -6.10
CA ALA A 232 -10.74 -0.25 -6.31
C ALA A 232 -9.58 0.58 -5.76
N ARG A 233 -9.10 1.51 -6.60
CA ARG A 233 -8.19 2.58 -6.19
C ARG A 233 -8.97 3.80 -5.69
N SER A 234 -10.17 4.03 -6.24
CA SER A 234 -11.12 5.01 -5.71
C SER A 234 -12.56 4.59 -5.91
N CYS A 235 -13.45 5.13 -5.07
CA CYS A 235 -14.89 4.91 -5.15
C CYS A 235 -15.69 6.21 -4.96
N ASP A 236 -16.95 6.19 -5.37
CA ASP A 236 -17.90 7.28 -5.16
C ASP A 236 -18.52 7.26 -3.74
N ALA A 237 -19.42 8.22 -3.47
CA ALA A 237 -20.10 8.33 -2.18
C ALA A 237 -21.02 7.14 -1.82
N ASN A 238 -21.30 6.25 -2.78
CA ASN A 238 -22.08 5.04 -2.57
C ASN A 238 -21.19 3.79 -2.50
N GLY A 239 -19.86 3.95 -2.54
CA GLY A 239 -18.90 2.86 -2.54
C GLY A 239 -18.71 2.19 -3.90
N LYS A 240 -19.21 2.74 -5.01
CA LYS A 240 -18.96 2.18 -6.35
C LYS A 240 -17.58 2.60 -6.85
N SER A 241 -16.83 1.66 -7.41
CA SER A 241 -15.50 1.88 -7.97
C SER A 241 -15.53 2.93 -9.09
N THR A 242 -14.68 3.94 -8.97
CA THR A 242 -14.46 4.99 -9.98
C THR A 242 -13.10 4.88 -10.66
N SER A 243 -12.15 4.19 -10.02
CA SER A 243 -10.90 3.75 -10.63
C SER A 243 -10.41 2.46 -9.98
N CYS A 244 -9.64 1.67 -10.72
CA CYS A 244 -9.15 0.36 -10.29
C CYS A 244 -7.63 0.34 -10.15
N SER A 245 -7.11 -0.42 -9.18
CA SER A 245 -5.68 -0.74 -9.13
C SER A 245 -5.30 -1.75 -10.19
N VAL A 246 -6.22 -2.66 -10.54
CA VAL A 246 -6.08 -3.65 -11.61
C VAL A 246 -7.41 -3.73 -12.36
N GLY A 247 -7.36 -3.74 -13.69
CA GLY A 247 -8.56 -3.89 -14.53
C GLY A 247 -9.25 -2.58 -14.89
N SER A 248 -10.57 -2.64 -15.12
CA SER A 248 -11.39 -1.49 -15.52
C SER A 248 -12.71 -1.46 -14.77
N VAL A 249 -13.26 -0.26 -14.57
CA VAL A 249 -14.55 -0.09 -13.93
C VAL A 249 -15.65 -0.52 -14.89
N VAL A 250 -16.42 -1.53 -14.51
CA VAL A 250 -17.61 -2.00 -15.20
C VAL A 250 -18.75 -2.01 -14.19
N ASN A 251 -19.83 -1.28 -14.48
CA ASN A 251 -21.02 -1.17 -13.60
C ASN A 251 -20.76 -0.71 -12.15
N GLY A 252 -19.59 -0.11 -11.87
CA GLY A 252 -19.20 0.33 -10.53
C GLY A 252 -18.38 -0.70 -9.75
N GLU A 253 -17.86 -1.74 -10.41
CA GLU A 253 -16.93 -2.73 -9.86
C GLU A 253 -15.69 -2.84 -10.75
N CYS A 254 -14.57 -3.25 -10.18
CA CYS A 254 -13.32 -3.47 -10.90
C CYS A 254 -13.26 -4.90 -11.45
N GLU A 255 -13.48 -5.03 -12.75
CA GLU A 255 -13.33 -6.31 -13.45
C GLU A 255 -11.89 -6.50 -13.96
N SER A 256 -11.32 -7.69 -13.71
CA SER A 256 -10.02 -8.09 -14.22
C SER A 256 -10.07 -8.28 -15.74
N VAL A 257 -9.20 -7.59 -16.47
CA VAL A 257 -9.08 -7.73 -17.93
C VAL A 257 -8.31 -9.02 -18.25
N ILE A 258 -8.89 -9.91 -19.04
CA ILE A 258 -8.20 -11.09 -19.58
C ILE A 258 -7.51 -10.67 -20.90
N CYS A 259 -6.18 -10.79 -20.95
CA CYS A 259 -5.43 -10.63 -22.20
C CYS A 259 -5.50 -11.94 -23.01
N LEU A 260 -5.96 -11.84 -24.25
CA LEU A 260 -6.00 -12.97 -25.18
C LEU A 260 -4.71 -13.00 -26.02
N ASN A 261 -4.27 -14.20 -26.44
CA ASN A 261 -3.05 -14.47 -27.23
C ASN A 261 -1.72 -14.30 -26.44
N ALA A 262 -0.58 -14.27 -27.15
CA ALA A 262 0.78 -14.06 -26.62
C ALA A 262 0.99 -12.62 -26.11
N THR A 263 0.15 -12.20 -25.16
CA THR A 263 0.22 -10.89 -24.53
C THR A 263 -0.07 -10.98 -23.03
N TYR A 264 0.49 -10.07 -22.24
CA TYR A 264 0.34 -10.05 -20.78
C TYR A 264 -0.09 -8.67 -20.28
N LEU A 265 -0.66 -8.60 -19.07
CA LEU A 265 -1.11 -7.34 -18.47
C LEU A 265 0.09 -6.47 -18.10
N ALA A 266 0.10 -5.21 -18.58
CA ALA A 266 1.07 -4.23 -18.11
C ALA A 266 0.89 -3.99 -16.61
N SER A 267 1.95 -4.25 -15.82
CA SER A 267 1.97 -4.19 -14.35
C SER A 267 1.61 -2.82 -13.75
N ASN A 268 1.56 -1.77 -14.56
CA ASN A 268 1.33 -0.41 -14.11
C ASN A 268 -0.06 0.15 -14.44
N GLY A 269 -0.91 -0.50 -15.24
CA GLY A 269 -2.28 -0.03 -15.54
C GLY A 269 -2.41 1.43 -16.02
N MET A 270 -1.29 2.12 -16.28
CA MET A 270 -1.22 3.55 -16.50
C MET A 270 -0.99 3.81 -17.99
N SER A 271 -1.90 4.60 -18.55
CA SER A 271 -1.78 5.23 -19.84
C SER A 271 -0.62 6.23 -19.84
N HIS A 272 0.62 5.77 -20.03
CA HIS A 272 1.61 6.64 -20.67
C HIS A 272 1.24 6.73 -22.15
N ALA A 273 0.46 7.76 -22.48
CA ALA A 273 0.37 8.30 -23.82
C ALA A 273 1.72 8.94 -24.16
N LEU A 274 2.76 8.13 -24.35
CA LEU A 274 3.98 8.61 -24.97
C LEU A 274 3.68 8.77 -26.46
N LEU A 275 3.62 10.03 -26.88
CA LEU A 275 3.66 10.46 -28.26
C LEU A 275 4.85 9.80 -28.97
N ALA A 276 4.61 8.67 -29.64
CA ALA A 276 5.45 8.26 -30.77
C ALA A 276 4.98 9.03 -32.00
N HIS A 277 5.34 10.32 -32.06
CA HIS A 277 5.30 11.08 -33.29
C HIS A 277 6.42 10.57 -34.19
N LEU A 278 6.01 9.93 -35.28
CA LEU A 278 6.72 9.72 -36.55
C LEU A 278 8.11 10.39 -36.66
N SER A 279 9.16 9.57 -36.80
CA SER A 279 10.32 9.94 -37.62
C SER A 279 10.95 8.70 -38.29
N THR A 280 10.71 8.62 -39.60
CA THR A 280 11.65 8.25 -40.69
C THR A 280 12.18 6.80 -40.83
N ARG A 281 11.55 6.10 -41.79
CA ARG A 281 12.09 5.48 -43.03
C ARG A 281 13.29 4.52 -43.01
N SER A 282 13.00 3.34 -43.62
CA SER A 282 13.85 2.46 -44.46
C SER A 282 14.90 1.62 -43.72
N SER A 283 14.97 0.29 -43.80
CA SER A 283 14.77 -0.62 -44.94
C SER A 283 14.42 -2.05 -44.46
N THR A 284 13.59 -2.74 -45.25
CA THR A 284 13.41 -4.20 -45.45
C THR A 284 13.78 -5.20 -44.34
N ASP A 285 12.81 -6.11 -44.09
CA ASP A 285 12.82 -7.29 -43.22
C ASP A 285 12.63 -7.06 -41.71
N GLN A 286 11.39 -6.76 -41.31
CA GLN A 286 10.84 -7.25 -40.03
C GLN A 286 9.33 -7.45 -40.12
N VAL A 287 8.86 -8.59 -39.61
CA VAL A 287 7.46 -8.90 -39.35
C VAL A 287 6.91 -7.85 -38.38
N ALA A 288 6.24 -6.84 -38.94
CA ALA A 288 5.67 -5.75 -38.18
C ALA A 288 4.51 -6.28 -37.32
N HIS A 289 4.75 -6.41 -36.01
CA HIS A 289 3.68 -6.48 -35.03
C HIS A 289 2.84 -5.21 -35.13
N VAL A 290 1.66 -5.32 -35.73
CA VAL A 290 0.66 -4.26 -35.76
C VAL A 290 0.19 -4.03 -34.32
N PRO A 291 0.39 -2.83 -33.72
CA PRO A 291 -0.26 -2.53 -32.46
C PRO A 291 -1.75 -2.38 -32.73
N ILE A 292 -2.53 -3.39 -32.34
CA ILE A 292 -3.99 -3.32 -32.35
C ILE A 292 -4.39 -2.18 -31.40
N ARG A 293 -4.77 -1.02 -31.96
CA ARG A 293 -5.39 0.07 -31.20
C ARG A 293 -6.79 -0.35 -30.77
N LEU A 294 -6.88 -1.07 -29.66
CA LEU A 294 -8.13 -1.17 -28.92
C LEU A 294 -8.39 0.20 -28.27
N ARG A 295 -9.35 0.94 -28.83
CA ARG A 295 -9.93 2.13 -28.18
C ARG A 295 -10.40 1.70 -26.78
N THR A 296 -9.98 2.50 -25.79
CA THR A 296 -10.21 2.39 -24.33
C THR A 296 -9.28 1.43 -23.56
N GLY A 297 -8.32 2.01 -22.83
CA GLY A 297 -7.68 1.46 -21.61
C GLY A 297 -6.85 0.17 -21.68
N ARG A 298 -6.86 -0.57 -22.78
CA ARG A 298 -6.33 -1.94 -22.87
C ARG A 298 -4.90 -1.92 -23.42
N ARG A 299 -3.91 -2.20 -22.58
CA ARG A 299 -2.56 -2.50 -23.06
C ARG A 299 -2.10 -3.84 -22.52
N CYS A 300 -2.51 -4.88 -23.22
CA CYS A 300 -1.77 -6.13 -23.17
C CYS A 300 -0.46 -5.90 -23.94
N LEU A 301 0.67 -6.16 -23.30
CA LEU A 301 1.99 -6.04 -23.91
C LEU A 301 2.32 -7.35 -24.63
N PRO A 302 2.98 -7.31 -25.81
CA PRO A 302 3.40 -8.53 -26.49
C PRO A 302 4.41 -9.28 -25.65
N CYS A 303 4.32 -10.61 -25.64
CA CYS A 303 5.38 -11.47 -25.12
C CYS A 303 6.70 -11.23 -25.88
N PRO A 304 7.86 -11.57 -25.29
CA PRO A 304 9.16 -11.50 -25.95
C PRO A 304 9.19 -12.32 -27.25
N ALA A 305 10.11 -11.97 -28.15
CA ALA A 305 10.25 -12.65 -29.44
C ALA A 305 10.34 -14.17 -29.28
N ASN A 306 9.69 -14.89 -30.21
CA ASN A 306 9.56 -16.36 -30.22
C ASN A 306 8.77 -16.98 -29.07
N ALA A 307 8.16 -16.20 -28.17
CA ALA A 307 7.27 -16.72 -27.14
C ALA A 307 5.83 -16.86 -27.65
N THR A 308 5.20 -18.01 -27.38
CA THR A 308 3.76 -18.23 -27.62
C THR A 308 2.92 -17.94 -26.38
N ILE A 309 3.51 -18.08 -25.18
CA ILE A 309 2.91 -17.74 -23.89
C ILE A 309 3.97 -17.08 -23.02
N CYS A 310 3.58 -16.06 -22.26
CA CYS A 310 4.39 -15.44 -21.22
C CYS A 310 3.57 -15.23 -19.94
N ASP A 311 4.25 -15.07 -18.81
CA ASP A 311 3.61 -14.78 -17.52
C ASP A 311 3.25 -13.30 -17.37
N ASN A 312 2.73 -12.93 -16.19
CA ASN A 312 2.30 -11.56 -15.87
C ASN A 312 3.46 -10.55 -15.78
N ASP A 313 4.71 -11.03 -15.73
CA ASP A 313 5.91 -10.19 -15.77
C ASP A 313 6.49 -10.08 -17.20
N GLY A 314 5.87 -10.75 -18.17
CA GLY A 314 6.31 -10.79 -19.56
C GLY A 314 7.42 -11.81 -19.83
N GLN A 315 7.64 -12.77 -18.93
CA GLN A 315 8.65 -13.80 -19.11
C GLN A 315 8.09 -14.96 -19.93
N ALA A 316 8.82 -15.40 -20.95
CA ALA A 316 8.40 -16.53 -21.80
C ALA A 316 8.23 -17.82 -20.97
N THR A 317 7.06 -18.45 -21.09
CA THR A 317 6.76 -19.76 -20.48
C THR A 317 6.56 -20.85 -21.54
N GLN A 318 6.28 -20.47 -22.77
CA GLN A 318 6.23 -21.37 -23.92
C GLN A 318 6.77 -20.66 -25.17
N CYS A 319 7.51 -21.39 -26.00
CA CYS A 319 8.23 -20.86 -27.15
C CYS A 319 7.80 -21.53 -28.46
N SER A 320 7.73 -20.74 -29.54
CA SER A 320 7.65 -21.24 -30.92
C SER A 320 9.02 -21.64 -31.47
N TYR A 321 10.10 -21.05 -30.95
CA TYR A 321 11.49 -21.37 -31.28
C TYR A 321 12.36 -21.31 -30.01
N GLY A 322 13.19 -22.31 -29.76
CA GLY A 322 13.99 -22.46 -28.55
C GLY A 322 13.21 -23.04 -27.37
N VAL A 323 13.81 -22.93 -26.19
CA VAL A 323 13.19 -23.28 -24.90
C VAL A 323 13.17 -22.07 -23.96
N PRO A 324 12.19 -22.00 -23.04
CA PRO A 324 12.15 -20.96 -22.02
C PRO A 324 13.40 -20.99 -21.13
N SER A 325 14.15 -19.89 -21.11
CA SER A 325 15.32 -19.71 -20.24
C SER A 325 15.53 -18.23 -19.96
N GLN A 326 15.69 -17.87 -18.68
CA GLN A 326 15.86 -16.48 -18.22
C GLN A 326 14.76 -15.52 -18.74
N GLY A 327 13.52 -16.01 -18.80
CA GLY A 327 12.36 -15.25 -19.29
C GLY A 327 12.35 -14.96 -20.79
N LYS A 328 13.24 -15.58 -21.58
CA LYS A 328 13.29 -15.50 -23.04
C LYS A 328 13.23 -16.88 -23.66
N CYS A 329 13.01 -16.92 -24.97
CA CYS A 329 13.10 -18.14 -25.77
C CYS A 329 14.50 -18.23 -26.38
N LEU A 330 15.32 -19.17 -25.90
CA LEU A 330 16.71 -19.34 -26.32
C LEU A 330 16.91 -20.71 -26.98
N PRO A 331 17.74 -20.81 -28.04
CA PRO A 331 18.06 -22.09 -28.66
C PRO A 331 18.82 -23.00 -27.67
N ILE A 332 18.58 -24.32 -27.73
CA ILE A 332 19.36 -25.30 -26.96
C ILE A 332 20.78 -25.40 -27.54
N ILE A 333 21.79 -25.50 -26.69
CA ILE A 333 23.17 -25.79 -27.12
C ILE A 333 23.36 -27.30 -27.14
N CYS A 334 23.70 -27.87 -28.30
CA CYS A 334 23.91 -29.30 -28.51
C CYS A 334 25.40 -29.62 -28.63
N SER A 335 25.85 -30.73 -28.04
CA SER A 335 27.26 -31.13 -28.06
C SER A 335 27.80 -31.39 -29.48
N ASN A 336 26.94 -31.90 -30.38
CA ASN A 336 27.28 -32.08 -31.80
C ASN A 336 27.09 -30.79 -32.64
N GLY A 337 26.59 -29.70 -32.04
CA GLY A 337 26.33 -28.42 -32.69
C GLY A 337 25.03 -28.36 -33.51
N TYR A 338 24.29 -29.46 -33.66
CA TYR A 338 23.13 -29.53 -34.56
C TYR A 338 21.81 -29.65 -33.80
N GLN A 339 20.85 -28.81 -34.18
CA GLN A 339 19.58 -28.63 -33.50
C GLN A 339 18.41 -28.91 -34.45
N SER A 340 17.23 -29.15 -33.88
CA SER A 340 15.99 -29.22 -34.66
C SER A 340 15.67 -27.87 -35.32
N ALA A 341 14.79 -27.87 -36.31
CA ALA A 341 14.32 -26.64 -36.97
C ALA A 341 13.69 -25.62 -35.99
N LYS A 342 13.17 -26.08 -34.84
CA LYS A 342 12.63 -25.23 -33.77
C LYS A 342 13.66 -24.88 -32.71
N ALA A 343 14.91 -25.34 -32.82
CA ALA A 343 15.99 -25.13 -31.85
C ALA A 343 15.64 -25.53 -30.40
N ASN A 344 14.67 -26.42 -30.23
CA ASN A 344 14.14 -26.84 -28.93
C ASN A 344 14.61 -28.24 -28.53
N THR A 345 15.35 -28.93 -29.40
CA THR A 345 15.93 -30.24 -29.15
C THR A 345 17.19 -30.44 -29.99
N CYS A 346 18.07 -31.34 -29.54
CA CYS A 346 19.23 -31.79 -30.31
C CYS A 346 18.87 -32.96 -31.23
N CYS A 347 19.52 -33.05 -32.39
CA CYS A 347 19.42 -34.23 -33.24
C CYS A 347 20.14 -35.39 -32.54
N ALA A 348 19.45 -36.52 -32.36
CA ALA A 348 19.96 -37.71 -31.68
C ALA A 348 20.98 -38.46 -32.52
N ASP A 349 20.82 -38.44 -33.85
CA ASP A 349 21.84 -38.96 -34.76
C ASP A 349 23.08 -38.06 -34.73
N PRO A 350 24.26 -38.60 -34.36
CA PRO A 350 25.48 -37.80 -34.21
C PRO A 350 26.02 -37.24 -35.53
N PHE A 351 25.57 -37.78 -36.67
CA PHE A 351 25.98 -37.35 -38.00
C PHE A 351 24.91 -36.53 -38.71
N ALA A 352 23.78 -36.22 -38.05
CA ALA A 352 22.77 -35.32 -38.59
C ALA A 352 23.20 -33.87 -38.47
N THR A 353 23.08 -33.13 -39.58
CA THR A 353 23.34 -31.69 -39.62
C THR A 353 22.07 -30.85 -39.43
N ASN A 354 20.89 -31.47 -39.58
CA ASN A 354 19.58 -30.88 -39.34
C ASN A 354 18.55 -31.99 -39.07
N CYS A 355 17.48 -31.69 -38.34
CA CYS A 355 16.40 -32.63 -38.01
C CYS A 355 15.06 -31.92 -37.76
N THR A 356 13.94 -32.61 -38.01
CA THR A 356 12.60 -32.10 -37.65
C THR A 356 12.30 -32.28 -36.15
N ASP A 357 12.76 -33.40 -35.61
CA ASP A 357 12.65 -33.81 -34.22
C ASP A 357 13.93 -34.62 -33.88
N PRO A 358 14.19 -34.95 -32.60
CA PRO A 358 15.43 -35.63 -32.22
C PRO A 358 15.76 -36.88 -33.04
N ASN A 359 14.77 -37.62 -33.51
CA ASN A 359 14.96 -38.94 -34.12
C ASN A 359 14.77 -38.93 -35.64
N THR A 360 14.49 -37.78 -36.24
CA THR A 360 14.22 -37.66 -37.68
C THR A 360 15.16 -36.63 -38.31
N PRO A 361 16.38 -37.04 -38.71
CA PRO A 361 17.29 -36.18 -39.44
C PRO A 361 16.73 -35.84 -40.82
N THR A 362 17.05 -34.64 -41.29
CA THR A 362 16.67 -34.13 -42.62
C THR A 362 17.89 -33.90 -43.50
N SER A 363 19.07 -33.79 -42.91
CA SER A 363 20.34 -33.73 -43.61
C SER A 363 21.46 -34.36 -42.78
N CYS A 364 22.48 -34.88 -43.46
CA CYS A 364 23.61 -35.57 -42.84
C CYS A 364 24.93 -34.83 -43.09
N ALA A 365 25.93 -35.15 -42.28
CA ALA A 365 27.30 -34.66 -42.43
C ALA A 365 27.93 -35.19 -43.73
N TRP A 366 29.03 -34.55 -44.15
CA TRP A 366 29.79 -34.97 -45.32
C TRP A 366 30.21 -36.45 -45.23
N GLY A 367 30.01 -37.22 -46.30
CA GLY A 367 30.27 -38.66 -46.31
C GLY A 367 29.14 -39.54 -45.78
N TYR A 368 28.05 -38.97 -45.28
CA TYR A 368 26.87 -39.72 -44.82
C TYR A 368 25.68 -39.48 -45.74
N LEU A 369 24.84 -40.49 -45.91
CA LEU A 369 23.60 -40.45 -46.66
C LEU A 369 22.40 -40.51 -45.72
N LEU A 370 21.36 -39.77 -46.05
CA LEU A 370 20.07 -39.93 -45.40
C LEU A 370 19.45 -41.24 -45.90
N ASN A 371 19.21 -42.19 -45.00
CA ASN A 371 18.53 -43.44 -45.28
C ASN A 371 17.26 -43.55 -44.41
N THR A 372 16.23 -44.17 -44.95
CA THR A 372 14.95 -44.39 -44.26
C THR A 372 14.60 -45.87 -44.36
N ASP A 373 14.60 -46.56 -43.22
CA ASP A 373 14.26 -47.97 -43.11
C ASP A 373 13.18 -48.20 -42.03
N GLN A 374 13.01 -49.46 -41.59
CA GLN A 374 12.03 -49.83 -40.56
C GLN A 374 12.34 -49.21 -39.18
N ASN A 375 13.57 -48.77 -38.94
CA ASN A 375 14.01 -48.12 -37.69
C ASN A 375 13.91 -46.60 -37.75
N GLY A 376 13.45 -46.03 -38.87
CA GLY A 376 13.28 -44.60 -39.07
C GLY A 376 14.31 -44.00 -40.02
N THR A 377 14.37 -42.66 -40.03
CA THR A 377 15.34 -41.95 -40.86
C THR A 377 16.63 -41.76 -40.07
N HIS A 378 17.78 -42.05 -40.66
CA HIS A 378 19.08 -41.93 -40.00
C HIS A 378 20.19 -41.62 -41.02
N CYS A 379 21.32 -41.16 -40.53
CA CYS A 379 22.50 -40.88 -41.33
C CYS A 379 23.39 -42.12 -41.41
N GLU A 380 23.38 -42.76 -42.57
CA GLU A 380 24.16 -43.94 -42.88
C GLU A 380 25.52 -43.53 -43.46
N GLY A 381 26.63 -44.04 -42.93
CA GLY A 381 27.97 -43.81 -43.47
C GLY A 381 29.06 -44.25 -42.49
N PRO A 382 30.33 -43.86 -42.74
CA PRO A 382 30.83 -43.06 -43.86
C PRO A 382 30.92 -43.79 -45.21
N TYR A 383 30.81 -43.03 -46.30
CA TYR A 383 31.00 -43.46 -47.69
C TYR A 383 32.25 -42.84 -48.33
N ALA A 384 32.82 -43.56 -49.29
CA ALA A 384 33.73 -43.03 -50.29
C ALA A 384 33.12 -43.14 -51.69
N SER A 385 33.49 -42.18 -52.54
CA SER A 385 33.19 -42.19 -53.96
C SER A 385 34.40 -42.75 -54.71
N ARG A 386 34.18 -43.69 -55.63
CA ARG A 386 35.19 -44.23 -56.54
C ARG A 386 34.78 -43.91 -57.97
N PHE A 387 35.74 -43.41 -58.72
CA PHE A 387 35.61 -43.10 -60.13
C PHE A 387 36.53 -44.02 -60.95
N GLY A 388 35.95 -44.68 -61.95
CA GLY A 388 36.60 -45.76 -62.70
C GLY A 388 35.75 -47.04 -62.67
N ASN A 389 35.91 -47.91 -63.66
CA ASN A 389 35.06 -49.10 -63.83
C ASN A 389 35.87 -50.40 -63.68
N ALA A 390 36.57 -50.56 -62.57
CA ALA A 390 37.52 -51.65 -62.27
C ALA A 390 38.71 -51.80 -63.25
N THR A 391 38.64 -51.11 -64.39
CA THR A 391 39.75 -50.89 -65.29
C THR A 391 40.15 -49.44 -65.12
N TYR A 392 41.35 -49.27 -64.59
CA TYR A 392 41.93 -48.04 -64.10
C TYR A 392 42.12 -46.98 -65.23
N LYS A 393 41.80 -45.70 -64.94
CA LYS A 393 41.51 -44.66 -65.96
C LYS A 393 42.14 -43.28 -65.74
N TYR A 394 42.81 -43.05 -64.62
CA TYR A 394 43.37 -41.73 -64.31
C TYR A 394 44.89 -41.79 -64.13
N LEU A 395 45.59 -40.77 -64.60
CA LEU A 395 47.00 -40.56 -64.30
C LEU A 395 47.15 -39.31 -63.44
N SER A 396 48.10 -39.32 -62.53
CA SER A 396 48.57 -38.13 -61.83
C SER A 396 50.08 -38.08 -61.96
N THR A 397 50.60 -36.89 -62.25
CA THR A 397 52.04 -36.58 -62.23
C THR A 397 52.45 -35.87 -60.94
N ALA A 398 51.53 -35.71 -59.97
CA ALA A 398 51.85 -35.20 -58.67
C ALA A 398 52.83 -36.12 -57.93
N SER A 399 53.69 -35.49 -57.12
CA SER A 399 54.57 -36.21 -56.22
C SER A 399 53.73 -36.97 -55.19
N VAL A 400 53.92 -38.29 -55.12
CA VAL A 400 53.23 -39.17 -54.18
C VAL A 400 53.49 -38.67 -52.77
N SER A 401 52.45 -38.21 -52.08
CA SER A 401 52.60 -37.67 -50.73
C SER A 401 52.63 -38.78 -49.68
N LYS A 402 51.90 -39.88 -49.92
CA LYS A 402 51.89 -41.05 -49.04
C LYS A 402 51.45 -42.30 -49.79
N THR A 403 52.10 -43.41 -49.47
CA THR A 403 51.75 -44.76 -49.91
C THR A 403 51.11 -45.49 -48.74
N ILE A 404 50.03 -46.24 -49.00
CA ILE A 404 49.40 -47.11 -48.01
C ILE A 404 49.39 -48.54 -48.56
N GLU A 405 49.77 -49.50 -47.72
CA GLU A 405 49.55 -50.92 -48.00
C GLU A 405 48.05 -51.24 -47.87
N ALA A 406 47.42 -51.56 -48.99
CA ALA A 406 46.00 -51.91 -49.05
C ALA A 406 45.82 -53.10 -49.98
N SER A 407 45.04 -54.09 -49.55
CA SER A 407 44.83 -55.33 -50.32
C SER A 407 43.73 -55.17 -51.38
N ASN A 408 42.85 -54.19 -51.21
CA ASN A 408 41.78 -53.86 -52.12
C ASN A 408 41.41 -52.37 -52.03
N VAL A 409 40.56 -51.93 -52.94
CA VAL A 409 40.11 -50.52 -53.02
C VAL A 409 39.33 -50.05 -51.79
N LEU A 410 38.64 -50.96 -51.08
CA LEU A 410 37.91 -50.64 -49.85
C LEU A 410 38.87 -50.36 -48.70
N ASP A 411 39.94 -51.16 -48.55
CA ASP A 411 40.98 -50.93 -47.54
C ASP A 411 41.72 -49.61 -47.78
N CYS A 412 41.95 -49.27 -49.06
CA CYS A 412 42.52 -47.99 -49.45
C CYS A 412 41.61 -46.81 -49.06
N ALA A 413 40.30 -46.91 -49.35
CA ALA A 413 39.31 -45.90 -48.98
C ALA A 413 39.15 -45.75 -47.45
N ARG A 414 39.14 -46.86 -46.71
CA ARG A 414 39.13 -46.87 -45.22
C ARG A 414 40.36 -46.17 -44.65
N SER A 415 41.54 -46.57 -45.12
CA SER A 415 42.80 -46.01 -44.62
C SER A 415 42.93 -44.52 -44.93
N ALA A 416 42.39 -44.07 -46.07
CA ALA A 416 42.29 -42.64 -46.38
C ALA A 416 41.35 -41.94 -45.37
N HIS A 417 40.18 -42.50 -45.09
CA HIS A 417 39.24 -41.93 -44.13
C HIS A 417 39.79 -41.87 -42.70
N ASP A 418 40.38 -42.97 -42.20
CA ASP A 418 40.91 -43.09 -40.83
C ASP A 418 42.05 -42.11 -40.54
N GLN A 419 42.84 -41.77 -41.56
CA GLN A 419 43.89 -40.77 -41.44
C GLN A 419 43.33 -39.33 -41.40
N SER A 420 42.01 -39.17 -41.30
CA SER A 420 41.30 -37.89 -41.37
C SER A 420 41.76 -37.07 -42.57
N ILE A 421 42.03 -37.76 -43.68
CA ILE A 421 42.36 -37.16 -44.97
C ILE A 421 41.02 -36.70 -45.57
N VAL A 422 40.49 -35.67 -44.94
CA VAL A 422 39.39 -34.87 -45.46
C VAL A 422 39.99 -33.96 -46.54
N PHE A 423 39.16 -33.51 -47.47
CA PHE A 423 39.47 -32.50 -48.49
C PHE A 423 40.71 -31.63 -48.20
N PRO A 424 41.65 -31.44 -49.14
CA PRO A 424 41.54 -31.70 -50.58
C PRO A 424 42.39 -32.90 -51.02
N TRP A 425 42.09 -34.11 -50.59
CA TRP A 425 42.92 -35.29 -50.90
C TRP A 425 42.09 -36.40 -51.54
N VAL A 426 42.72 -37.14 -52.45
CA VAL A 426 42.11 -38.26 -53.17
C VAL A 426 42.99 -39.50 -53.01
N TYR A 427 42.35 -40.65 -52.90
CA TYR A 427 43.02 -41.94 -52.95
C TYR A 427 43.05 -42.45 -54.39
N MET A 428 44.16 -43.06 -54.78
CA MET A 428 44.35 -43.67 -56.08
C MET A 428 44.64 -45.16 -55.90
N TRP A 429 43.88 -46.01 -56.59
CA TRP A 429 43.98 -47.46 -56.50
C TRP A 429 44.38 -48.09 -57.83
N SER A 430 45.32 -49.06 -57.82
CA SER A 430 45.65 -49.86 -59.01
C SER A 430 45.75 -51.35 -58.68
N GLN A 431 45.08 -52.18 -59.49
CA GLN A 431 45.12 -53.64 -59.36
C GLN A 431 46.44 -54.24 -59.87
N ASN A 432 47.12 -53.57 -60.83
CA ASN A 432 48.26 -54.13 -61.56
C ASN A 432 49.60 -53.43 -61.26
N ALA A 433 49.69 -52.78 -60.09
CA ALA A 433 50.90 -52.18 -59.52
C ALA A 433 51.87 -51.54 -60.53
N VAL A 434 51.83 -50.21 -60.64
CA VAL A 434 53.06 -49.49 -61.00
C VAL A 434 54.01 -49.61 -59.80
N ALA A 435 54.85 -50.65 -59.81
CA ALA A 435 55.90 -50.98 -58.82
C ALA A 435 55.50 -50.84 -57.33
N GLY A 436 54.83 -51.87 -56.78
CA GLY A 436 54.79 -52.12 -55.33
C GLY A 436 53.86 -51.26 -54.48
N VAL A 437 52.99 -50.45 -55.07
CA VAL A 437 52.02 -49.64 -54.31
C VAL A 437 50.62 -49.78 -54.89
N HIS A 438 49.71 -50.32 -54.07
CA HIS A 438 48.31 -50.49 -54.45
C HIS A 438 47.44 -49.27 -54.15
N CYS A 439 47.78 -48.48 -53.10
CA CYS A 439 47.05 -47.28 -52.70
C CYS A 439 47.97 -46.07 -52.53
N LYS A 440 47.68 -44.98 -53.25
CA LYS A 440 48.40 -43.70 -53.15
C LYS A 440 47.46 -42.59 -52.73
N LEU A 441 47.96 -41.66 -51.93
CA LEU A 441 47.24 -40.46 -51.55
C LEU A 441 47.87 -39.25 -52.24
N VAL A 442 47.06 -38.51 -52.98
CA VAL A 442 47.49 -37.30 -53.69
C VAL A 442 46.52 -36.14 -53.41
N PRO A 443 46.96 -34.88 -53.49
CA PRO A 443 46.07 -33.74 -53.38
C PRO A 443 45.03 -33.72 -54.52
N GLY A 444 43.75 -33.67 -54.18
CA GLY A 444 42.61 -33.57 -55.10
C GLY A 444 42.46 -32.24 -55.82
N GLY A 445 43.28 -31.24 -55.52
CA GLY A 445 43.37 -30.01 -56.32
C GLY A 445 44.38 -30.10 -57.47
N ASP A 446 44.98 -31.27 -57.71
CA ASP A 446 46.00 -31.46 -58.73
C ASP A 446 45.42 -31.22 -60.14
N PRO A 447 45.81 -30.15 -60.85
CA PRO A 447 45.38 -29.90 -62.23
C PRO A 447 45.89 -30.96 -63.22
N GLN A 448 46.75 -31.89 -62.76
CA GLN A 448 47.36 -32.94 -63.56
C GLN A 448 46.63 -34.29 -63.45
N LEU A 449 45.50 -34.37 -62.73
CA LEU A 449 44.64 -35.54 -62.79
C LEU A 449 43.95 -35.60 -64.17
N THR A 450 44.56 -36.33 -65.09
CA THR A 450 44.09 -36.45 -66.47
C THR A 450 43.44 -37.81 -66.71
N THR A 451 42.40 -37.83 -67.54
CA THR A 451 41.81 -39.07 -68.03
C THR A 451 42.77 -39.73 -69.02
N THR A 452 42.98 -41.03 -68.88
CA THR A 452 43.79 -41.85 -69.79
C THR A 452 42.95 -42.98 -70.39
N THR A 453 43.54 -43.71 -71.33
CA THR A 453 42.92 -44.91 -71.88
C THR A 453 42.70 -45.94 -70.76
N GLN A 454 41.55 -46.61 -70.83
CA GLN A 454 41.20 -47.70 -69.94
C GLN A 454 42.35 -48.73 -69.88
N GLY A 455 42.85 -48.99 -68.68
CA GLY A 455 43.94 -49.95 -68.49
C GLY A 455 45.35 -49.35 -68.54
N LYS A 456 45.54 -48.04 -68.30
CA LYS A 456 46.87 -47.38 -68.25
C LYS A 456 47.09 -46.35 -67.11
N GLY A 457 46.56 -46.57 -65.91
CA GLY A 457 46.44 -45.58 -64.82
C GLY A 457 45.92 -46.15 -63.47
N PHE A 458 45.14 -45.35 -62.73
CA PHE A 458 44.53 -45.67 -61.42
C PHE A 458 43.01 -45.46 -61.45
N ASP A 459 42.29 -46.11 -60.54
CA ASP A 459 40.99 -45.63 -60.07
C ASP A 459 41.23 -44.51 -59.07
N VAL A 460 40.36 -43.50 -59.05
CA VAL A 460 40.47 -42.38 -58.10
C VAL A 460 39.26 -42.43 -57.19
N GLY A 461 39.43 -42.09 -55.93
CA GLY A 461 38.30 -41.86 -55.07
C GLY A 461 38.53 -40.82 -53.99
N ILE A 462 37.42 -40.39 -53.41
CA ILE A 462 37.35 -39.26 -52.48
C ILE A 462 36.43 -39.68 -51.34
N SER A 463 36.78 -39.28 -50.10
CA SER A 463 35.84 -39.40 -48.99
C SER A 463 34.62 -38.52 -49.26
N GLY A 464 33.42 -39.08 -49.10
CA GLY A 464 32.19 -38.44 -49.56
C GLY A 464 31.35 -39.36 -50.43
N THR A 465 30.10 -38.98 -50.61
CA THR A 465 29.17 -39.70 -51.49
C THR A 465 29.35 -39.24 -52.95
N CYS A 466 28.92 -40.03 -53.92
CA CYS A 466 28.96 -39.63 -55.34
C CYS A 466 28.24 -38.32 -55.63
N ALA A 467 27.14 -38.04 -54.91
CA ALA A 467 26.38 -36.79 -55.07
C ALA A 467 27.18 -35.58 -54.56
N GLN A 468 27.79 -35.70 -53.38
CA GLN A 468 28.62 -34.66 -52.78
C GLN A 468 29.86 -34.31 -53.63
N ASN A 469 30.39 -35.28 -54.36
CA ASN A 469 31.58 -35.10 -55.19
C ASN A 469 31.28 -34.71 -56.64
N ALA A 470 30.02 -34.56 -57.05
CA ALA A 470 29.64 -34.19 -58.41
C ALA A 470 29.95 -32.73 -58.77
N ASP A 471 30.11 -31.87 -57.77
CA ASP A 471 30.25 -30.41 -57.95
C ASP A 471 31.69 -29.97 -58.28
N TRP A 472 32.63 -30.91 -58.39
CA TRP A 472 34.03 -30.57 -58.57
C TRP A 472 34.39 -30.48 -60.05
N SER A 473 35.15 -29.45 -60.41
CA SER A 473 35.51 -29.15 -61.80
C SER A 473 36.24 -30.29 -62.54
N TRP A 474 36.97 -31.13 -61.81
CA TRP A 474 37.63 -32.32 -62.36
C TRP A 474 36.86 -33.62 -62.11
N SER A 475 35.84 -33.61 -61.25
CA SER A 475 35.11 -34.84 -60.92
C SER A 475 34.35 -35.35 -62.13
N PRO A 476 34.41 -36.66 -62.39
CA PRO A 476 33.56 -37.28 -63.38
C PRO A 476 32.08 -37.17 -62.99
N ALA A 477 31.19 -37.20 -63.98
CA ALA A 477 29.76 -37.16 -63.74
C ALA A 477 29.33 -38.22 -62.71
N PRO A 478 28.41 -37.91 -61.78
CA PRO A 478 28.04 -38.82 -60.70
C PRO A 478 27.47 -40.16 -61.16
N SER A 479 26.96 -40.26 -62.40
CA SER A 479 26.53 -41.52 -63.03
C SER A 479 27.68 -42.51 -63.28
N SER A 480 28.92 -42.02 -63.30
CA SER A 480 30.14 -42.84 -63.46
C SER A 480 30.83 -43.19 -62.14
N CYS A 481 30.23 -42.81 -61.02
CA CYS A 481 30.74 -43.02 -59.69
C CYS A 481 30.15 -44.27 -59.02
N ALA A 482 31.00 -45.08 -58.40
CA ALA A 482 30.62 -46.16 -57.52
C ALA A 482 30.73 -45.68 -56.06
N LYS A 483 29.68 -45.90 -55.26
CA LYS A 483 29.71 -45.68 -53.81
C LYS A 483 30.37 -46.88 -53.13
N ILE A 484 31.29 -46.60 -52.22
CA ILE A 484 31.95 -47.59 -51.36
C ILE A 484 31.50 -47.33 -49.92
N TRP A 485 30.82 -48.30 -49.32
CA TRP A 485 30.53 -48.30 -47.89
C TRP A 485 31.81 -48.60 -47.11
N ILE A 486 32.30 -47.63 -46.32
CA ILE A 486 33.57 -47.76 -45.61
C ILE A 486 33.40 -48.57 -44.31
N GLY A 487 32.19 -48.62 -43.74
CA GLY A 487 31.90 -49.32 -42.48
C GLY A 487 31.85 -48.37 -41.28
N GLN A 488 31.36 -48.83 -40.13
CA GLN A 488 31.20 -48.00 -38.93
C GLN A 488 32.54 -47.39 -38.52
N ALA A 489 32.64 -46.06 -38.63
CA ALA A 489 33.69 -45.32 -37.95
C ALA A 489 33.57 -45.61 -36.45
N ASN A 490 34.65 -46.05 -35.81
CA ASN A 490 34.69 -46.14 -34.35
C ASN A 490 34.35 -44.75 -33.80
N THR A 491 33.17 -44.62 -33.18
CA THR A 491 32.62 -43.39 -32.62
C THR A 491 33.41 -42.84 -31.42
N ALA A 492 34.58 -43.41 -31.12
CA ALA A 492 35.36 -43.08 -29.93
C ALA A 492 36.13 -41.74 -30.00
N ASN A 493 36.30 -41.11 -31.18
CA ASN A 493 37.26 -39.99 -31.34
C ASN A 493 36.71 -38.69 -31.95
N ARG A 494 35.41 -38.41 -31.86
CA ARG A 494 34.90 -37.04 -32.09
C ARG A 494 34.00 -36.64 -30.93
N VAL A 495 34.64 -36.09 -29.90
CA VAL A 495 34.01 -35.27 -28.84
C VAL A 495 34.14 -33.82 -29.25
#